data_AF-A0A0C1H8Z2-F1
#
_entry.id   AF-A0A0C1H8Z2-F1
#
_cell.length_a   1.000
_cell.length_b   1.000
_cell.length_c   1.000
_cell.angle_alpha   90.00
_cell.angle_beta   90.00
_cell.angle_gamma   90.00
#
_symmetry.space_group_name_H-M   'P 1'
#
loop_
_entity.id
_entity.type
_entity.pdbx_description
1 polymer ?
#
loop_
_entity_poly.entity_id
_entity_poly.type
_entity_poly.pdbx_seq_one_letter_code
_entity_poly.pdbx_strand_id
1 'polypeptide(L)'
;MLDSLNPFEDPFLIRKLNPLLIESLHSYWIALKEAKVSAEEKLQVEDALYNLVGFTFLHLFQPLYLQHPPKIAGSVFLLSAVHSDGIGDYVTLFKCAKILKEHHPALEVYLAYTHKQSLPSIDPYPYHIKKENIYAFQETEEACSVILEPILEGKKIFLCEAQLDQLLLEHNRLLAEYETLQETHPQAAVAIQELSDEVQRSIQSYYYYQQKKAEAEKLYLLMKKSLAIVHIALALNTFDNPELASKSLYFAEAGNFQGIANYLQRHWFSIGLNAFEEGIFLNNHHITSHWSCTALCQYLWQVDQPHAEHLKNYLMDYAIEVAYLPHSSAHREIFIEMMCRRHLQDSRHLTIILPQQKKEQFLHFSDSWMLAYGFSKILVVDFVPSVRETVLNQINLATGKTLRLVCVLPLPASDFTKLINLSGEIVGCTGDGSLSDCIQSGKIPFYEVRRHKTGTLEAFIRLAQKLMLPEVLKYCELLKQFADWPVPSFLEKFEALLQDSSFRMQWDKLVEFIKRYYCLEDSYLALINRFLWMSLSKEVKEKEESLIHSYSEGAISAESAYLSLKEILKSQRTKIVES
;
A
#
# COMPACT_ATOMS: atom_id res chain seq x y z
N MET A 1 -14.09 -4.24 -39.57
CA MET A 1 -13.12 -5.38 -39.61
C MET A 1 -13.07 -6.22 -38.33
N LEU A 2 -13.94 -5.97 -37.34
CA LEU A 2 -14.09 -6.80 -36.13
C LEU A 2 -15.49 -7.46 -36.08
N ASP A 3 -16.04 -7.83 -37.24
CA ASP A 3 -17.50 -7.92 -37.44
C ASP A 3 -18.13 -9.32 -37.34
N SER A 4 -17.43 -10.35 -36.87
CA SER A 4 -18.05 -11.71 -36.86
C SER A 4 -18.02 -12.50 -35.56
N LEU A 5 -17.16 -12.21 -34.57
CA LEU A 5 -17.21 -12.90 -33.27
C LEU A 5 -16.74 -12.01 -32.13
N ASN A 6 -17.39 -12.15 -30.97
CA ASN A 6 -16.93 -11.55 -29.73
C ASN A 6 -15.65 -12.28 -29.28
N PRO A 7 -14.48 -11.61 -29.24
CA PRO A 7 -13.22 -12.27 -28.90
C PRO A 7 -13.20 -12.81 -27.48
N PHE A 8 -14.09 -12.35 -26.60
CA PHE A 8 -14.14 -12.77 -25.19
C PHE A 8 -14.94 -14.05 -24.96
N GLU A 9 -15.49 -14.64 -26.02
CA GLU A 9 -16.12 -15.97 -26.01
C GLU A 9 -15.11 -17.11 -26.26
N ASP A 10 -13.84 -16.80 -26.54
CA ASP A 10 -12.80 -17.82 -26.72
C ASP A 10 -12.67 -18.71 -25.45
N PRO A 11 -12.85 -20.05 -25.56
CA PRO A 11 -12.83 -20.95 -24.41
C PRO A 11 -11.49 -20.94 -23.64
N PHE A 12 -10.38 -20.65 -24.31
CA PHE A 12 -9.08 -20.54 -23.69
C PHE A 12 -9.01 -19.30 -22.79
N LEU A 13 -9.53 -18.16 -23.25
CA LEU A 13 -9.61 -16.94 -22.44
C LEU A 13 -10.49 -17.15 -21.21
N ILE A 14 -11.69 -17.73 -21.38
CA ILE A 14 -12.63 -18.01 -20.29
C ILE A 14 -11.99 -18.91 -19.22
N ARG A 15 -11.18 -19.90 -19.63
CA ARG A 15 -10.51 -20.84 -18.73
C ARG A 15 -9.31 -20.22 -18.00
N LYS A 16 -8.63 -19.24 -18.62
CA LYS A 16 -7.34 -18.71 -18.14
C LYS A 16 -7.46 -17.40 -17.38
N LEU A 17 -8.41 -16.56 -17.74
CA LEU A 17 -8.56 -15.23 -17.17
C LEU A 17 -9.52 -15.23 -15.98
N ASN A 18 -9.45 -14.15 -15.20
CA ASN A 18 -10.38 -13.91 -14.13
C ASN A 18 -11.81 -13.79 -14.72
N PRO A 19 -12.80 -14.56 -14.23
CA PRO A 19 -14.16 -14.52 -14.79
C PRO A 19 -14.84 -13.15 -14.64
N LEU A 20 -14.49 -12.34 -13.63
CA LEU A 20 -14.99 -10.96 -13.53
C LEU A 20 -14.35 -10.03 -14.56
N LEU A 21 -13.06 -10.23 -14.85
CA LEU A 21 -12.40 -9.50 -15.92
C LEU A 21 -13.05 -9.81 -17.27
N ILE A 22 -13.28 -11.10 -17.58
CA ILE A 22 -13.97 -11.52 -18.81
C ILE A 22 -15.35 -10.89 -18.94
N GLU A 23 -16.14 -10.85 -17.87
CA GLU A 23 -17.46 -10.22 -17.86
C GLU A 23 -17.39 -8.71 -18.17
N SER A 24 -16.47 -7.98 -17.53
CA SER A 24 -16.24 -6.57 -17.81
C SER A 24 -15.81 -6.33 -19.25
N LEU A 25 -14.84 -7.11 -19.76
CA LEU A 25 -14.38 -7.05 -21.15
C LEU A 25 -15.54 -7.29 -22.13
N HIS A 26 -16.37 -8.30 -21.86
CA HIS A 26 -17.54 -8.60 -22.68
C HIS A 26 -18.55 -7.44 -22.66
N SER A 27 -18.81 -6.85 -21.50
CA SER A 27 -19.70 -5.68 -21.38
C SER A 27 -19.16 -4.46 -22.13
N TYR A 28 -17.86 -4.15 -22.02
CA TYR A 28 -17.24 -3.05 -22.75
C TYR A 28 -17.26 -3.28 -24.26
N TRP A 29 -17.03 -4.51 -24.70
CA TRP A 29 -17.11 -4.88 -26.11
C TRP A 29 -18.48 -4.61 -26.71
N ILE A 30 -19.54 -5.09 -26.03
CA ILE A 30 -20.92 -4.88 -26.47
C ILE A 30 -21.23 -3.38 -26.51
N ALA A 31 -20.91 -2.66 -25.43
CA ALA A 31 -21.17 -1.22 -25.36
C ALA A 31 -20.47 -0.44 -26.49
N LEU A 32 -19.22 -0.75 -26.80
CA LEU A 32 -18.47 -0.13 -27.90
C LEU A 32 -19.04 -0.51 -29.28
N LYS A 33 -19.47 -1.77 -29.47
CA LYS A 33 -20.07 -2.25 -30.72
C LYS A 33 -21.45 -1.64 -30.98
N GLU A 34 -22.23 -1.42 -29.93
CA GLU A 34 -23.57 -0.84 -30.01
C GLU A 34 -23.57 0.70 -29.97
N ALA A 35 -22.41 1.33 -29.73
CA ALA A 35 -22.26 2.77 -29.67
C ALA A 35 -22.67 3.42 -31.01
N LYS A 36 -23.65 4.31 -30.94
CA LYS A 36 -24.07 5.13 -32.10
C LYS A 36 -23.15 6.34 -32.20
N VAL A 37 -22.08 6.19 -32.96
CA VAL A 37 -21.05 7.21 -33.15
C VAL A 37 -21.09 7.83 -34.56
N SER A 38 -20.57 9.05 -34.68
CA SER A 38 -20.41 9.72 -35.98
C SER A 38 -19.37 9.01 -36.87
N ALA A 39 -19.27 9.41 -38.13
CA ALA A 39 -18.27 8.87 -39.05
C ALA A 39 -16.83 9.18 -38.59
N GLU A 40 -16.61 10.31 -37.92
CA GLU A 40 -15.31 10.76 -37.41
C GLU A 40 -14.88 9.97 -36.17
N GLU A 41 -15.85 9.58 -35.33
CA GLU A 41 -15.62 8.81 -34.09
C GLU A 41 -15.49 7.30 -34.34
N LYS A 42 -15.85 6.82 -35.54
CA LYS A 42 -15.80 5.38 -35.87
C LYS A 42 -14.39 4.80 -35.73
N LEU A 43 -13.36 5.56 -36.14
CA LEU A 43 -11.96 5.14 -35.99
C LEU A 43 -11.58 5.00 -34.51
N GLN A 44 -12.05 5.91 -33.65
CA GLN A 44 -11.78 5.85 -32.21
C GLN A 44 -12.44 4.62 -31.56
N VAL A 45 -13.63 4.23 -32.00
CA VAL A 45 -14.27 2.99 -31.55
C VAL A 45 -13.51 1.75 -32.01
N GLU A 46 -13.01 1.74 -33.26
CA GLU A 46 -12.18 0.62 -33.76
C GLU A 46 -10.87 0.50 -32.98
N ASP A 47 -10.21 1.62 -32.69
CA ASP A 47 -9.02 1.68 -31.83
C ASP A 47 -9.32 1.20 -30.41
N ALA A 48 -10.44 1.62 -29.83
CA ALA A 48 -10.87 1.19 -28.49
C ALA A 48 -11.13 -0.32 -28.42
N LEU A 49 -11.78 -0.89 -29.43
CA LEU A 49 -12.01 -2.34 -29.53
C LEU A 49 -10.68 -3.12 -29.66
N TYR A 50 -9.74 -2.62 -30.48
CA TYR A 50 -8.41 -3.23 -30.59
C TYR A 50 -7.64 -3.15 -29.26
N ASN A 51 -7.67 -2.00 -28.60
CA ASN A 51 -7.04 -1.81 -27.29
C ASN A 51 -7.63 -2.75 -26.23
N LEU A 52 -8.94 -3.05 -26.28
CA LEU A 52 -9.57 -4.01 -25.38
C LEU A 52 -9.03 -5.44 -25.58
N VAL A 53 -8.78 -5.84 -26.83
CA VAL A 53 -8.11 -7.12 -27.16
C VAL A 53 -6.66 -7.11 -26.66
N GLY A 54 -5.92 -6.03 -26.91
CA GLY A 54 -4.54 -5.87 -26.42
C GLY A 54 -4.45 -5.96 -24.90
N PHE A 55 -5.35 -5.29 -24.19
CA PHE A 55 -5.46 -5.34 -22.72
C PHE A 55 -5.79 -6.75 -22.23
N THR A 56 -6.65 -7.49 -22.94
CA THR A 56 -6.96 -8.89 -22.61
C THR A 56 -5.71 -9.78 -22.73
N PHE A 57 -4.92 -9.57 -23.78
CA PHE A 57 -3.70 -10.33 -24.01
C PHE A 57 -2.59 -9.98 -23.03
N LEU A 58 -2.55 -8.73 -22.53
CA LEU A 58 -1.69 -8.33 -21.42
C LEU A 58 -1.90 -9.25 -20.22
N HIS A 59 -3.15 -9.43 -19.78
CA HIS A 59 -3.50 -10.33 -18.68
C HIS A 59 -3.27 -11.81 -19.02
N LEU A 60 -3.61 -12.23 -20.25
CA LEU A 60 -3.41 -13.61 -20.69
C LEU A 60 -1.94 -14.03 -20.62
N PHE A 61 -1.04 -13.12 -20.97
CA PHE A 61 0.40 -13.39 -21.03
C PHE A 61 1.13 -13.20 -19.71
N GLN A 62 0.52 -12.59 -18.68
CA GLN A 62 1.14 -12.39 -17.37
C GLN A 62 1.83 -13.66 -16.82
N PRO A 63 1.20 -14.85 -16.82
CA PRO A 63 1.85 -16.07 -16.31
C PRO A 63 3.12 -16.46 -17.09
N LEU A 64 3.19 -16.14 -18.38
CA LEU A 64 4.38 -16.43 -19.20
C LEU A 64 5.55 -15.53 -18.81
N TYR A 65 5.27 -14.25 -18.57
CA TYR A 65 6.27 -13.28 -18.13
C TYR A 65 6.79 -13.55 -16.72
N LEU A 66 6.00 -14.18 -15.85
CA LEU A 66 6.45 -14.71 -14.56
C LEU A 66 7.31 -15.97 -14.69
N GLN A 67 6.93 -16.89 -15.57
CA GLN A 67 7.66 -18.16 -15.76
C GLN A 67 8.99 -17.98 -16.52
N HIS A 68 9.05 -16.97 -17.38
CA HIS A 68 10.18 -16.69 -18.25
C HIS A 68 10.72 -15.27 -18.03
N PRO A 69 11.22 -14.93 -16.82
CA PRO A 69 11.80 -13.62 -16.57
C PRO A 69 13.06 -13.42 -17.43
N PRO A 70 13.32 -12.18 -17.90
CA PRO A 70 14.56 -11.87 -18.59
C PRO A 70 15.73 -11.99 -17.62
N LYS A 71 16.89 -12.47 -18.08
CA LYS A 71 18.11 -12.47 -17.26
C LYS A 71 18.81 -11.13 -17.43
N ILE A 72 18.84 -10.34 -16.36
CA ILE A 72 19.29 -8.95 -16.41
C ILE A 72 20.19 -8.60 -15.24
N ALA A 73 21.11 -7.67 -15.50
CA ALA A 73 21.95 -7.00 -14.52
C ALA A 73 21.97 -5.49 -14.84
N GLY A 74 22.26 -4.67 -13.84
CA GLY A 74 22.23 -3.22 -13.96
C GLY A 74 21.29 -2.60 -12.95
N SER A 75 20.92 -1.34 -13.16
CA SER A 75 20.18 -0.55 -12.18
C SER A 75 18.73 -0.33 -12.60
N VAL A 76 17.78 -0.45 -11.67
CA VAL A 76 16.37 -0.09 -11.86
C VAL A 76 15.95 0.90 -10.78
N PHE A 77 15.23 1.95 -11.18
CA PHE A 77 14.67 2.93 -10.26
C PHE A 77 13.18 2.66 -10.05
N LEU A 78 12.75 2.54 -8.80
CA LEU A 78 11.34 2.59 -8.41
C LEU A 78 11.02 3.97 -7.84
N LEU A 79 9.98 4.60 -8.38
CA LEU A 79 9.59 5.98 -8.10
C LEU A 79 8.16 6.06 -7.57
N SER A 80 7.92 6.93 -6.59
CA SER A 80 6.57 7.19 -6.06
C SER A 80 6.46 8.59 -5.46
N ALA A 81 5.27 9.16 -5.49
CA ALA A 81 4.89 10.24 -4.56
C ALA A 81 4.16 9.62 -3.36
N VAL A 82 4.48 10.06 -2.14
CA VAL A 82 3.86 9.59 -0.90
C VAL A 82 2.90 10.67 -0.38
N HIS A 83 1.60 10.40 -0.47
CA HIS A 83 0.55 11.36 -0.11
C HIS A 83 0.36 11.51 1.42
N SER A 84 -0.48 12.47 1.83
CA SER A 84 -0.68 12.88 3.23
C SER A 84 -1.30 11.82 4.14
N ASP A 85 -1.83 10.71 3.62
CA ASP A 85 -2.22 9.51 4.36
C ASP A 85 -1.36 8.27 4.03
N GLY A 86 -0.34 8.46 3.17
CA GLY A 86 0.39 7.45 2.39
C GLY A 86 1.47 6.63 3.10
N ILE A 87 1.33 6.31 4.39
CA ILE A 87 2.23 5.31 5.02
C ILE A 87 2.13 3.98 4.25
N GLY A 88 0.92 3.64 3.76
CA GLY A 88 0.70 2.48 2.89
C GLY A 88 1.49 2.55 1.58
N ASP A 89 1.53 3.71 0.94
CA ASP A 89 2.26 3.94 -0.30
C ASP A 89 3.77 3.75 -0.08
N TYR A 90 4.28 4.38 0.97
CA TYR A 90 5.67 4.26 1.37
C TYR A 90 6.08 2.81 1.66
N VAL A 91 5.26 2.06 2.41
CA VAL A 91 5.51 0.63 2.67
C VAL A 91 5.42 -0.19 1.38
N THR A 92 4.45 0.07 0.51
CA THR A 92 4.25 -0.68 -0.73
C THR A 92 5.43 -0.50 -1.69
N LEU A 93 5.99 0.71 -1.79
CA LEU A 93 7.21 0.96 -2.57
C LEU A 93 8.36 0.04 -2.15
N PHE A 94 8.60 -0.09 -0.83
CA PHE A 94 9.64 -0.97 -0.30
C PHE A 94 9.33 -2.45 -0.55
N LYS A 95 8.06 -2.86 -0.44
CA LYS A 95 7.62 -4.21 -0.77
C LYS A 95 7.87 -4.53 -2.26
N CYS A 96 7.50 -3.64 -3.19
CA CYS A 96 7.80 -3.79 -4.62
C CYS A 96 9.30 -3.92 -4.87
N ALA A 97 10.13 -3.12 -4.18
CA ALA A 97 11.59 -3.18 -4.27
C ALA A 97 12.14 -4.55 -3.87
N LYS A 98 11.66 -5.09 -2.75
CA LYS A 98 12.02 -6.41 -2.26
C LYS A 98 11.63 -7.50 -3.27
N ILE A 99 10.38 -7.50 -3.72
CA ILE A 99 9.86 -8.49 -4.67
C ILE A 99 10.71 -8.49 -5.95
N LEU A 100 11.02 -7.31 -6.49
CA LEU A 100 11.85 -7.17 -7.68
C LEU A 100 13.27 -7.70 -7.43
N LYS A 101 13.87 -7.38 -6.28
CA LYS A 101 15.24 -7.78 -5.92
C LYS A 101 15.36 -9.29 -5.67
N GLU A 102 14.36 -9.91 -5.05
CA GLU A 102 14.29 -11.36 -4.84
C GLU A 102 14.15 -12.11 -6.17
N HIS A 103 13.33 -11.59 -7.09
CA HIS A 103 13.12 -12.20 -8.39
C HIS A 103 14.31 -11.98 -9.35
N HIS A 104 15.00 -10.85 -9.25
CA HIS A 104 16.18 -10.50 -10.03
C HIS A 104 17.37 -10.11 -9.13
N PRO A 105 18.09 -11.08 -8.53
CA PRO A 105 19.16 -10.79 -7.56
C PRO A 105 20.31 -9.95 -8.11
N ALA A 106 20.56 -10.02 -9.43
CA ALA A 106 21.62 -9.27 -10.11
C ALA A 106 21.25 -7.80 -10.42
N LEU A 107 19.98 -7.41 -10.24
CA LEU A 107 19.58 -6.00 -10.36
C LEU A 107 19.97 -5.21 -9.12
N GLU A 108 20.49 -4.00 -9.34
CA GLU A 108 20.59 -2.99 -8.31
C GLU A 108 19.31 -2.16 -8.30
N VAL A 109 18.54 -2.26 -7.22
CA VAL A 109 17.27 -1.53 -7.07
C VAL A 109 17.53 -0.26 -6.29
N TYR A 110 17.05 0.85 -6.84
CA TYR A 110 17.07 2.17 -6.24
C TYR A 110 15.64 2.64 -5.98
N LEU A 111 15.45 3.31 -4.85
CA LEU A 111 14.17 3.93 -4.48
C LEU A 111 14.33 5.44 -4.55
N ALA A 112 13.42 6.14 -5.21
CA ALA A 112 13.27 7.57 -5.03
C ALA A 112 11.82 7.97 -4.82
N TYR A 113 11.55 8.81 -3.83
CA TYR A 113 10.19 9.23 -3.54
C TYR A 113 10.12 10.64 -2.98
N THR A 114 8.97 11.28 -3.20
CA THR A 114 8.63 12.56 -2.59
C THR A 114 7.61 12.37 -1.47
N HIS A 115 7.61 13.23 -0.44
CA HIS A 115 6.66 13.15 0.66
C HIS A 115 6.41 14.52 1.30
N LYS A 116 5.18 14.77 1.78
CA LYS A 116 4.82 16.06 2.42
C LYS A 116 4.88 16.04 3.95
N GLN A 117 4.79 14.85 4.55
CA GLN A 117 4.77 14.66 6.00
C GLN A 117 5.96 13.83 6.48
N SER A 118 6.21 13.82 7.79
CA SER A 118 7.20 12.91 8.37
C SER A 118 6.78 11.46 8.17
N LEU A 119 7.65 10.65 7.57
CA LEU A 119 7.42 9.22 7.36
C LEU A 119 8.04 8.40 8.48
N PRO A 120 7.47 7.22 8.81
CA PRO A 120 8.07 6.33 9.79
C PRO A 120 9.46 5.86 9.32
N SER A 121 10.37 5.61 10.26
CA SER A 121 11.65 4.99 9.93
C SER A 121 11.41 3.53 9.51
N ILE A 122 11.77 3.19 8.27
CA ILE A 122 11.79 1.81 7.78
C ILE A 122 13.26 1.39 7.69
N ASP A 123 13.59 0.29 8.36
CA ASP A 123 14.87 -0.38 8.11
C ASP A 123 14.83 -0.95 6.68
N PRO A 124 15.74 -0.54 5.78
CA PRO A 124 15.76 -1.03 4.40
C PRO A 124 16.33 -2.44 4.27
N TYR A 125 17.05 -2.95 5.29
CA TYR A 125 17.74 -4.24 5.23
C TYR A 125 16.80 -5.44 4.99
N PRO A 126 15.62 -5.56 5.66
CA PRO A 126 14.64 -6.62 5.38
C PRO A 126 14.04 -6.59 3.96
N TYR A 127 14.23 -5.50 3.23
CA TYR A 127 13.78 -5.33 1.84
C TYR A 127 14.92 -5.55 0.82
N HIS A 128 16.10 -5.97 1.29
CA HIS A 128 17.31 -6.15 0.46
C HIS A 128 17.75 -4.87 -0.26
N ILE A 129 17.41 -3.70 0.30
CA ILE A 129 17.79 -2.39 -0.21
C ILE A 129 18.89 -1.81 0.66
N LYS A 130 19.92 -1.25 0.02
CA LYS A 130 20.98 -0.53 0.72
C LYS A 130 20.54 0.90 1.02
N LYS A 131 20.93 1.43 2.18
CA LYS A 131 20.53 2.79 2.60
C LYS A 131 20.99 3.86 1.60
N GLU A 132 22.15 3.68 0.98
CA GLU A 132 22.69 4.57 -0.06
C GLU A 132 21.91 4.55 -1.39
N ASN A 133 21.00 3.59 -1.58
CA ASN A 133 20.16 3.46 -2.77
C ASN A 133 18.78 4.12 -2.60
N ILE A 134 18.56 4.84 -1.50
CA ILE A 134 17.29 5.47 -1.16
C ILE A 134 17.42 6.98 -1.24
N TYR A 135 16.59 7.60 -2.08
CA TYR A 135 16.54 9.03 -2.31
C TYR A 135 15.18 9.59 -1.88
N ALA A 136 15.16 10.28 -0.74
CA ALA A 136 13.94 10.85 -0.18
C ALA A 136 13.97 12.38 -0.31
N PHE A 137 12.87 12.94 -0.84
CA PHE A 137 12.71 14.38 -1.02
C PHE A 137 11.44 14.85 -0.30
N GLN A 138 11.60 15.67 0.73
CA GLN A 138 10.46 16.27 1.41
C GLN A 138 9.97 17.49 0.62
N GLU A 139 8.71 17.47 0.21
CA GLU A 139 8.01 18.60 -0.39
C GLU A 139 7.34 19.43 0.72
N THR A 140 7.59 20.73 0.72
CA THR A 140 6.94 21.71 1.60
C THR A 140 6.10 22.67 0.74
N GLU A 141 5.44 23.64 1.37
CA GLU A 141 4.72 24.69 0.63
C GLU A 141 5.69 25.67 -0.08
N GLU A 142 6.98 25.62 0.24
CA GLU A 142 8.00 26.45 -0.39
C GLU A 142 8.33 25.93 -1.79
N ALA A 143 8.31 26.80 -2.81
CA ALA A 143 8.60 26.43 -4.19
C ALA A 143 10.00 25.82 -4.39
N CYS A 144 10.95 26.13 -3.50
CA CYS A 144 12.30 25.58 -3.51
C CYS A 144 12.38 24.12 -3.04
N SER A 145 11.33 23.58 -2.43
CA SER A 145 11.27 22.18 -1.99
C SER A 145 11.01 21.18 -3.13
N VAL A 146 10.44 21.66 -4.25
CA VAL A 146 10.20 20.88 -5.47
C VAL A 146 11.49 20.80 -6.29
N ILE A 147 12.45 20.00 -5.83
CA ILE A 147 13.80 19.91 -6.40
C ILE A 147 13.90 18.82 -7.48
N LEU A 148 13.14 17.74 -7.32
CA LEU A 148 13.33 16.56 -8.14
C LEU A 148 12.87 16.78 -9.59
N GLU A 149 11.68 17.31 -9.80
CA GLU A 149 11.13 17.49 -11.15
C GLU A 149 11.94 18.44 -12.01
N PRO A 150 12.31 19.66 -11.56
CA PRO A 150 13.01 20.59 -12.44
C PRO A 150 14.37 20.04 -12.88
N ILE A 151 15.09 19.32 -12.03
CA ILE A 151 16.35 18.66 -12.43
C ILE A 151 16.10 17.54 -13.44
N LEU A 152 15.10 16.69 -13.19
CA LEU A 152 14.80 15.56 -14.07
C LEU A 152 14.28 16.01 -15.44
N GLU A 153 13.60 17.16 -15.51
CA GLU A 153 13.15 17.83 -16.74
C GLU A 153 14.22 18.74 -17.39
N GLY A 154 15.41 18.87 -16.79
CA GLY A 154 16.47 19.76 -17.28
C GLY A 154 16.16 21.26 -17.15
N LYS A 155 15.17 21.64 -16.33
CA LYS A 155 14.85 23.03 -15.96
C LYS A 155 15.87 23.56 -14.96
N LYS A 156 16.25 24.85 -15.07
CA LYS A 156 17.10 25.50 -14.07
C LYS A 156 16.35 25.63 -12.75
N ILE A 157 16.85 25.00 -11.70
CA ILE A 157 16.44 25.31 -10.32
C ILE A 157 17.06 26.66 -9.95
N PHE A 158 16.20 27.64 -9.67
CA PHE A 158 16.59 28.92 -9.13
C PHE A 158 16.86 28.79 -7.62
N LEU A 159 18.10 28.44 -7.26
CA LEU A 159 18.66 28.76 -5.94
C LEU A 159 19.44 30.07 -6.14
N CYS A 160 18.90 31.20 -5.69
CA CYS A 160 19.54 32.49 -5.92
C CYS A 160 20.70 32.65 -4.93
N GLU A 161 21.95 32.47 -5.37
CA GLU A 161 23.14 32.74 -4.56
C GLU A 161 23.15 34.17 -3.99
N ALA A 162 22.64 35.14 -4.76
CA ALA A 162 22.50 36.53 -4.31
C ALA A 162 21.53 36.70 -3.12
N GLN A 163 20.59 35.77 -2.89
CA GLN A 163 19.75 35.77 -1.70
C GLN A 163 20.49 35.23 -0.47
N LEU A 164 21.42 34.27 -0.62
CA LEU A 164 22.22 33.77 0.51
C LEU A 164 23.17 34.86 1.04
N ASP A 165 23.86 35.57 0.16
CA ASP A 165 24.78 36.64 0.56
C ASP A 165 24.05 37.76 1.31
N GLN A 166 22.82 38.10 0.88
CA GLN A 166 21.95 39.05 1.57
C GLN A 166 21.50 38.54 2.94
N LEU A 167 21.10 37.27 3.04
CA LEU A 167 20.69 36.67 4.31
C LEU A 167 21.86 36.58 5.31
N LEU A 168 23.06 36.23 4.86
CA LEU A 168 24.27 36.21 5.70
C LEU A 168 24.64 37.60 6.20
N LEU A 169 24.57 38.62 5.33
CA LEU A 169 24.80 40.01 5.72
C LEU A 169 23.77 40.49 6.75
N GLU A 170 22.49 40.18 6.53
CA GLU A 170 21.40 40.55 7.42
C GLU A 170 21.48 39.83 8.77
N HIS A 171 21.83 38.54 8.79
CA HIS A 171 22.05 37.80 10.04
C HIS A 171 23.17 38.42 10.89
N ASN A 172 24.30 38.76 10.26
CA ASN A 172 25.41 39.43 10.95
C ASN A 172 25.01 40.83 11.46
N ARG A 173 24.20 41.57 10.69
CA ARG A 173 23.65 42.87 11.11
C ARG A 173 22.76 42.73 12.34
N LEU A 174 21.85 41.75 12.35
CA LEU A 174 20.91 41.50 13.45
C LEU A 174 21.65 41.03 14.71
N LEU A 175 22.70 40.21 14.59
CA LEU A 175 23.53 39.81 15.73
C LEU A 175 24.24 41.01 16.38
N ALA A 176 24.83 41.91 15.57
CA ALA A 176 25.46 43.13 16.10
C ALA A 176 24.45 44.08 16.76
N GLU A 177 23.23 44.17 16.20
CA GLU A 177 22.13 44.97 16.75
C GLU A 177 21.60 44.36 18.07
N TYR A 178 21.50 43.03 18.16
CA TYR A 178 21.17 42.30 19.37
C TYR A 178 22.16 42.61 20.50
N GLU A 179 23.47 42.47 20.24
CA GLU A 179 24.53 42.74 21.23
C GLU A 179 24.45 44.18 21.77
N THR A 180 24.11 45.14 20.91
CA THR A 180 23.98 46.55 21.29
C THR A 180 22.71 46.82 22.12
N LEU A 181 21.60 46.14 21.79
CA LEU A 181 20.29 46.36 22.42
C LEU A 181 20.09 45.55 23.70
N GLN A 182 20.83 44.46 23.90
CA GLN A 182 20.65 43.56 25.05
C GLN A 182 20.82 44.30 26.40
N GLU A 183 21.72 45.27 26.46
CA GLU A 183 21.99 46.05 27.68
C GLU A 183 21.04 47.25 27.86
N THR A 184 20.51 47.81 26.76
CA THR A 184 19.79 49.10 26.79
C THR A 184 18.28 48.96 26.59
N HIS A 185 17.82 47.96 25.82
CA HIS A 185 16.43 47.77 25.42
C HIS A 185 16.12 46.26 25.30
N PRO A 186 16.01 45.53 26.43
CA PRO A 186 15.96 44.06 26.44
C PRO A 186 14.75 43.46 25.68
N GLN A 187 13.62 44.16 25.65
CA GLN A 187 12.46 43.72 24.86
C GLN A 187 12.69 43.83 23.34
N ALA A 188 13.41 44.86 22.90
CA ALA A 188 13.80 44.99 21.49
C ALA A 188 14.85 43.93 21.12
N ALA A 189 15.77 43.60 22.04
CA ALA A 189 16.74 42.53 21.84
C ALA A 189 16.06 41.16 21.63
N VAL A 190 14.98 40.84 22.35
CA VAL A 190 14.21 39.60 22.12
C VAL A 190 13.62 39.58 20.70
N ALA A 191 13.01 40.67 20.23
CA ALA A 191 12.46 40.73 18.87
C ALA A 191 13.54 40.61 17.79
N ILE A 192 14.72 41.22 17.99
CA ILE A 192 15.86 41.09 17.08
C ILE A 192 16.44 39.67 17.09
N GLN A 193 16.46 39.00 18.24
CA GLN A 193 16.86 37.60 18.33
C GLN A 193 15.90 36.70 17.55
N GLU A 194 14.59 36.89 17.68
CA GLU A 194 13.58 36.12 16.92
C GLU A 194 13.75 36.31 15.41
N LEU A 195 14.00 37.55 14.96
CA LEU A 195 14.33 37.86 13.57
C LEU A 195 15.63 37.19 13.12
N SER A 196 16.68 37.23 13.94
CA SER A 196 17.97 36.58 13.67
C SER A 196 17.81 35.06 13.52
N ASP A 197 17.00 34.44 14.38
CA ASP A 197 16.69 33.02 14.35
C ASP A 197 15.89 32.63 13.08
N GLU A 198 15.02 33.52 12.59
CA GLU A 198 14.29 33.32 11.32
C GLU A 198 15.22 33.41 10.10
N VAL A 199 16.13 34.39 10.08
CA VAL A 199 17.14 34.52 9.02
C VAL A 199 18.08 33.31 9.03
N GLN A 200 18.49 32.85 10.22
CA GLN A 200 19.32 31.65 10.37
C GLN A 200 18.60 30.39 9.87
N ARG A 201 17.30 30.24 10.15
CA ARG A 201 16.48 29.16 9.57
C ARG A 201 16.44 29.23 8.05
N SER A 202 16.30 30.43 7.47
CA SER A 202 16.34 30.62 6.01
C SER A 202 17.69 30.23 5.40
N ILE A 203 18.81 30.56 6.06
CA ILE A 203 20.17 30.16 5.65
C ILE A 203 20.32 28.63 5.70
N GLN A 204 19.85 27.98 6.77
CA GLN A 204 19.88 26.52 6.91
C GLN A 204 19.06 25.83 5.82
N SER A 205 17.86 26.34 5.53
CA SER A 205 17.03 25.88 4.41
C SER A 205 17.75 25.99 3.07
N TYR A 206 18.46 27.10 2.81
CA TYR A 206 19.26 27.25 1.59
C TYR A 206 20.30 26.13 1.44
N TYR A 207 21.12 25.88 2.46
CA TYR A 207 22.14 24.83 2.40
C TYR A 207 21.53 23.42 2.26
N TYR A 208 20.42 23.16 2.95
CA TYR A 208 19.66 21.91 2.80
C TYR A 208 19.20 21.71 1.35
N TYR A 209 18.59 22.72 0.73
CA TYR A 209 18.11 22.63 -0.65
C TYR A 209 19.27 22.59 -1.67
N GLN A 210 20.41 23.21 -1.40
CA GLN A 210 21.61 23.09 -2.22
C GLN A 210 22.17 21.66 -2.20
N GLN A 211 22.23 21.04 -1.03
CA GLN A 211 22.62 19.63 -0.91
C GLN A 211 21.64 18.72 -1.66
N LYS A 212 20.33 18.96 -1.49
CA LYS A 212 19.28 18.19 -2.18
C LYS A 212 19.31 18.36 -3.70
N LYS A 213 19.66 19.56 -4.19
CA LYS A 213 19.93 19.80 -5.62
C LYS A 213 21.08 18.93 -6.12
N ALA A 214 22.22 18.89 -5.42
CA ALA A 214 23.36 18.06 -5.81
C ALA A 214 23.01 16.55 -5.77
N GLU A 215 22.23 16.12 -4.77
CA GLU A 215 21.71 14.75 -4.67
C GLU A 215 20.81 14.40 -5.86
N ALA A 216 19.89 15.29 -6.24
CA ALA A 216 19.00 15.12 -7.38
C ALA A 216 19.75 15.16 -8.73
N GLU A 217 20.79 16.00 -8.89
CA GLU A 217 21.64 16.01 -10.08
C GLU A 217 22.41 14.68 -10.23
N LYS A 218 22.93 14.14 -9.13
CA LYS A 218 23.55 12.81 -9.10
C LYS A 218 22.53 11.72 -9.46
N LEU A 219 21.35 11.77 -8.86
CA LEU A 219 20.24 10.86 -9.13
C LEU A 219 19.87 10.85 -10.61
N TYR A 220 19.74 12.04 -11.24
CA TYR A 220 19.45 12.19 -12.66
C TYR A 220 20.50 11.50 -13.55
N LEU A 221 21.79 11.67 -13.23
CA LEU A 221 22.88 11.01 -13.96
C LEU A 221 22.84 9.48 -13.81
N LEU A 222 22.42 8.97 -12.65
CA LEU A 222 22.24 7.53 -12.41
C LEU A 222 21.02 7.00 -13.17
N MET A 223 19.89 7.70 -13.13
CA MET A 223 18.68 7.35 -13.88
C MET A 223 18.93 7.31 -15.40
N LYS A 224 19.75 8.23 -15.94
CA LYS A 224 20.14 8.19 -17.36
C LYS A 224 20.84 6.90 -17.78
N LYS A 225 21.54 6.25 -16.86
CA LYS A 225 22.29 5.02 -17.07
C LYS A 225 21.54 3.77 -16.62
N SER A 226 20.36 3.93 -16.01
CA SER A 226 19.56 2.80 -15.54
C SER A 226 18.98 2.01 -16.71
N LEU A 227 18.71 0.74 -16.44
CA LEU A 227 18.04 -0.16 -17.36
C LEU A 227 16.56 0.25 -17.53
N ALA A 228 15.93 0.62 -16.42
CA ALA A 228 14.52 0.91 -16.34
C ALA A 228 14.23 1.97 -15.27
N ILE A 229 13.12 2.68 -15.49
CA ILE A 229 12.49 3.53 -14.49
C ILE A 229 11.03 3.11 -14.38
N VAL A 230 10.61 2.78 -13.17
CA VAL A 230 9.30 2.23 -12.85
C VAL A 230 8.65 3.16 -11.85
N HIS A 231 7.47 3.65 -12.18
CA HIS A 231 6.65 4.44 -11.28
C HIS A 231 5.55 3.59 -10.69
N ILE A 232 5.45 3.63 -9.36
CA ILE A 232 4.41 2.95 -8.61
C ILE A 232 3.41 4.03 -8.18
N ALA A 233 2.27 4.11 -8.86
CA ALA A 233 1.20 5.04 -8.54
C ALA A 233 0.25 4.37 -7.53
N LEU A 234 0.36 4.78 -6.26
CA LEU A 234 -0.24 4.04 -5.14
C LEU A 234 -1.60 4.61 -4.68
N ALA A 235 -2.01 5.75 -5.25
CA ALA A 235 -3.35 6.28 -5.04
C ALA A 235 -4.38 5.46 -5.85
N LEU A 236 -5.12 4.59 -5.14
CA LEU A 236 -6.32 3.84 -5.57
C LEU A 236 -7.46 4.71 -6.20
N ASN A 237 -7.28 6.03 -6.35
CA ASN A 237 -8.30 6.97 -6.79
C ASN A 237 -7.80 8.01 -7.82
N THR A 238 -6.66 7.79 -8.48
CA THR A 238 -6.14 8.77 -9.45
C THR A 238 -7.01 8.91 -10.71
N PHE A 239 -7.91 7.97 -11.01
CA PHE A 239 -8.76 8.04 -12.20
C PHE A 239 -10.21 8.50 -11.94
N ASP A 240 -10.74 8.37 -10.72
CA ASP A 240 -12.19 8.51 -10.45
C ASP A 240 -12.60 9.65 -9.51
N ASN A 241 -11.70 10.55 -9.09
CA ASN A 241 -12.08 11.70 -8.25
C ASN A 241 -12.33 12.99 -9.09
N PRO A 242 -13.59 13.41 -9.29
CA PRO A 242 -13.92 14.59 -10.11
C PRO A 242 -13.50 15.93 -9.48
N GLU A 243 -13.35 15.98 -8.14
CA GLU A 243 -12.84 17.17 -7.44
C GLU A 243 -11.33 17.36 -7.65
N LEU A 244 -10.59 16.29 -7.95
CA LEU A 244 -9.16 16.34 -8.34
C LEU A 244 -9.00 16.57 -9.85
N ALA A 245 -9.89 16.00 -10.66
CA ALA A 245 -9.94 16.22 -12.12
C ALA A 245 -10.18 17.70 -12.49
N SER A 246 -10.94 18.43 -11.67
CA SER A 246 -11.29 19.85 -11.91
C SER A 246 -10.26 20.86 -11.39
N LYS A 247 -9.23 20.41 -10.64
CA LYS A 247 -8.18 21.28 -10.09
C LYS A 247 -6.85 21.22 -10.86
N SER A 248 -6.85 20.62 -12.05
CA SER A 248 -5.64 20.46 -12.85
C SER A 248 -5.86 20.88 -14.30
N LEU A 249 -5.12 21.90 -14.74
CA LEU A 249 -4.98 22.24 -16.16
C LEU A 249 -3.98 21.30 -16.89
N TYR A 250 -3.37 20.34 -16.18
CA TYR A 250 -2.40 19.36 -16.68
C TYR A 250 -2.37 18.13 -15.73
N PHE A 251 -3.17 17.08 -15.98
CA PHE A 251 -3.09 15.75 -15.34
C PHE A 251 -2.31 15.68 -14.00
N ALA A 252 -2.97 16.04 -12.89
CA ALA A 252 -2.34 16.13 -11.57
C ALA A 252 -2.21 14.75 -10.90
N GLU A 253 -1.08 14.59 -10.20
CA GLU A 253 -0.59 13.45 -9.41
C GLU A 253 0.21 12.37 -10.16
N ALA A 254 0.02 12.17 -11.47
CA ALA A 254 1.00 11.45 -12.32
C ALA A 254 1.91 12.41 -13.13
N GLY A 255 1.63 13.72 -13.05
CA GLY A 255 2.22 14.79 -13.87
C GLY A 255 3.73 14.99 -13.71
N ASN A 256 4.37 14.42 -12.70
CA ASN A 256 5.77 14.74 -12.41
C ASN A 256 6.73 13.81 -13.15
N PHE A 257 6.29 12.58 -13.42
CA PHE A 257 7.19 11.45 -13.69
C PHE A 257 7.02 10.89 -15.12
N GLN A 258 5.82 11.01 -15.68
CA GLN A 258 5.53 10.70 -17.08
C GLN A 258 6.09 11.76 -18.05
N GLY A 259 6.27 13.01 -17.59
CA GLY A 259 7.02 14.04 -18.31
C GLY A 259 8.52 13.74 -18.40
N ILE A 260 9.10 13.26 -17.30
CA ILE A 260 10.52 12.87 -17.18
C ILE A 260 10.85 11.67 -18.07
N ALA A 261 9.98 10.67 -18.09
CA ALA A 261 10.04 9.51 -18.96
C ALA A 261 10.13 9.86 -20.46
N ASN A 262 9.17 10.67 -20.90
CA ASN A 262 9.07 11.13 -22.27
C ASN A 262 10.27 12.02 -22.65
N TYR A 263 10.78 12.82 -21.70
CA TYR A 263 11.97 13.65 -21.88
C TYR A 263 13.28 12.85 -21.95
N LEU A 264 13.41 11.77 -21.18
CA LEU A 264 14.62 10.95 -21.14
C LEU A 264 14.75 9.94 -22.29
N GLN A 265 13.73 9.77 -23.13
CA GLN A 265 13.67 8.74 -24.19
C GLN A 265 14.00 7.33 -23.67
N ARG A 266 13.74 7.06 -22.40
CA ARG A 266 13.93 5.76 -21.76
C ARG A 266 12.60 5.04 -21.64
N HIS A 267 12.66 3.72 -21.58
CA HIS A 267 11.48 2.91 -21.29
C HIS A 267 10.95 3.32 -19.91
N TRP A 268 9.70 3.71 -19.86
CA TRP A 268 8.97 4.10 -18.66
C TRP A 268 7.77 3.20 -18.46
N PHE A 269 7.53 2.83 -17.21
CA PHE A 269 6.36 2.05 -16.85
C PHE A 269 5.71 2.63 -15.61
N SER A 270 4.42 2.95 -15.70
CA SER A 270 3.60 3.33 -14.54
C SER A 270 2.60 2.23 -14.28
N ILE A 271 2.47 1.83 -13.02
CA ILE A 271 1.49 0.84 -12.57
C ILE A 271 0.56 1.55 -11.61
N GLY A 272 -0.75 1.40 -11.81
CA GLY A 272 -1.74 1.80 -10.82
C GLY A 272 -1.84 0.73 -9.73
N LEU A 273 -2.76 0.91 -8.79
CA LEU A 273 -3.25 -0.21 -7.99
C LEU A 273 -4.77 -0.21 -8.04
N ASN A 274 -5.36 -0.76 -9.10
CA ASN A 274 -6.76 -1.15 -9.03
C ASN A 274 -6.84 -2.49 -8.30
N ALA A 275 -7.61 -2.55 -7.21
CA ALA A 275 -7.74 -3.74 -6.38
C ALA A 275 -8.17 -5.00 -7.13
N PHE A 276 -8.79 -4.83 -8.31
CA PHE A 276 -9.24 -5.90 -9.16
C PHE A 276 -8.46 -6.12 -10.46
N GLU A 277 -7.64 -5.17 -10.90
CA GLU A 277 -6.89 -5.35 -12.15
C GLU A 277 -5.42 -5.66 -11.87
N GLU A 278 -4.87 -5.04 -10.83
CA GLU A 278 -3.46 -5.16 -10.44
C GLU A 278 -3.31 -5.88 -9.09
N GLY A 279 -4.39 -5.97 -8.31
CA GLY A 279 -4.46 -6.71 -7.05
C GLY A 279 -4.15 -5.87 -5.81
N ILE A 280 -4.80 -6.19 -4.69
CA ILE A 280 -4.48 -5.65 -3.34
C ILE A 280 -3.70 -6.65 -2.48
N PHE A 281 -3.53 -7.88 -2.96
CA PHE A 281 -3.05 -9.00 -2.16
C PHE A 281 -1.56 -9.29 -2.37
N LEU A 282 -0.78 -9.41 -1.31
CA LEU A 282 0.63 -9.80 -1.40
C LEU A 282 0.80 -11.30 -1.12
N ASN A 283 1.58 -12.01 -1.95
CA ASN A 283 1.92 -13.40 -1.70
C ASN A 283 2.88 -13.52 -0.50
N ASN A 284 2.92 -14.72 0.11
CA ASN A 284 3.58 -15.02 1.39
C ASN A 284 4.88 -14.25 1.63
N HIS A 285 4.82 -13.24 2.51
CA HIS A 285 6.02 -12.66 3.07
C HIS A 285 6.75 -13.73 3.88
N HIS A 286 8.05 -13.91 3.63
CA HIS A 286 8.92 -14.59 4.59
C HIS A 286 8.89 -13.80 5.89
N ILE A 287 8.06 -14.24 6.83
CA ILE A 287 8.04 -13.74 8.18
C ILE A 287 9.35 -14.17 8.82
N THR A 288 10.23 -13.22 9.07
CA THR A 288 11.45 -13.48 9.82
C THR A 288 11.08 -14.01 11.20
N SER A 289 11.84 -14.95 11.76
CA SER A 289 11.62 -15.40 13.14
C SER A 289 11.94 -14.31 14.17
N HIS A 290 12.77 -13.33 13.78
CA HIS A 290 13.26 -12.26 14.63
C HIS A 290 12.26 -11.10 14.78
N TRP A 291 11.93 -10.73 16.01
CA TRP A 291 11.06 -9.60 16.35
C TRP A 291 11.84 -8.29 16.42
N SER A 292 11.29 -7.22 15.84
CA SER A 292 11.96 -5.91 15.80
C SER A 292 11.68 -5.09 17.08
N CYS A 293 10.48 -5.22 17.65
CA CYS A 293 10.06 -4.51 18.84
C CYS A 293 10.36 -5.30 20.11
N THR A 294 11.61 -5.26 20.59
CA THR A 294 12.05 -5.99 21.80
C THR A 294 11.25 -5.62 23.05
N ALA A 295 10.84 -4.35 23.20
CA ALA A 295 10.02 -3.91 24.33
C ALA A 295 8.66 -4.64 24.37
N LEU A 296 8.02 -4.83 23.21
CA LEU A 296 6.77 -5.60 23.14
C LEU A 296 7.04 -7.06 23.49
N CYS A 297 8.17 -7.60 23.05
CA CYS A 297 8.57 -8.97 23.34
C CYS A 297 8.76 -9.21 24.84
N GLN A 298 9.50 -8.31 25.50
CA GLN A 298 9.70 -8.33 26.94
C GLN A 298 8.37 -8.23 27.69
N TYR A 299 7.46 -7.39 27.21
CA TYR A 299 6.17 -7.20 27.86
C TYR A 299 5.24 -8.43 27.75
N LEU A 300 5.10 -8.99 26.55
CA LEU A 300 4.21 -10.12 26.30
C LEU A 300 4.84 -11.43 26.77
N TRP A 301 6.12 -11.66 26.46
CA TRP A 301 6.76 -12.98 26.60
C TRP A 301 7.93 -13.00 27.59
N GLN A 302 8.26 -11.88 28.23
CA GLN A 302 9.36 -11.77 29.21
C GLN A 302 10.77 -12.05 28.62
N VAL A 303 10.90 -11.97 27.30
CA VAL A 303 12.16 -12.18 26.57
C VAL A 303 12.29 -11.21 25.40
N ASP A 304 13.51 -10.87 25.00
CA ASP A 304 13.75 -9.97 23.87
C ASP A 304 13.38 -10.61 22.53
N GLN A 305 13.52 -11.94 22.44
CA GLN A 305 13.30 -12.72 21.22
C GLN A 305 12.61 -14.04 21.58
N PRO A 306 11.29 -14.14 21.43
CA PRO A 306 10.55 -15.35 21.77
C PRO A 306 10.83 -16.47 20.75
N HIS A 307 11.19 -17.65 21.26
CA HIS A 307 11.05 -18.90 20.53
C HIS A 307 9.63 -19.49 20.66
N ALA A 308 9.31 -20.50 19.85
CA ALA A 308 7.96 -21.10 19.77
C ALA A 308 7.38 -21.55 21.12
N GLU A 309 8.22 -22.01 22.05
CA GLU A 309 7.79 -22.43 23.40
C GLU A 309 7.28 -21.27 24.26
N HIS A 310 7.95 -20.11 24.22
CA HIS A 310 7.50 -18.91 24.94
C HIS A 310 6.12 -18.45 24.46
N LEU A 311 5.92 -18.46 23.12
CA LEU A 311 4.65 -18.12 22.51
C LEU A 311 3.56 -19.12 22.93
N LYS A 312 3.87 -20.42 22.88
CA LYS A 312 2.94 -21.47 23.29
C LYS A 312 2.53 -21.31 24.76
N ASN A 313 3.49 -21.11 25.66
CA ASN A 313 3.23 -20.94 27.09
C ASN A 313 2.35 -19.71 27.35
N TYR A 314 2.64 -18.57 26.71
CA TYR A 314 1.80 -17.38 26.83
C TYR A 314 0.36 -17.65 26.37
N LEU A 315 0.18 -18.35 25.24
CA LEU A 315 -1.13 -18.65 24.66
C LEU A 315 -1.97 -19.66 25.48
N MET A 316 -1.35 -20.36 26.44
CA MET A 316 -2.08 -21.20 27.40
C MET A 316 -2.87 -20.36 28.40
N ASP A 317 -2.33 -19.19 28.78
CA ASP A 317 -2.91 -18.33 29.82
C ASP A 317 -3.64 -17.11 29.23
N TYR A 318 -3.29 -16.69 28.01
CA TYR A 318 -3.83 -15.50 27.35
C TYR A 318 -4.38 -15.81 25.95
N ALA A 319 -5.53 -15.23 25.63
CA ALA A 319 -5.99 -15.01 24.27
C ALA A 319 -5.43 -13.67 23.75
N ILE A 320 -4.99 -13.62 22.49
CA ILE A 320 -4.51 -12.40 21.85
C ILE A 320 -5.47 -12.03 20.73
N GLU A 321 -5.89 -10.77 20.71
CA GLU A 321 -6.66 -10.16 19.63
C GLU A 321 -5.98 -8.87 19.16
N VAL A 322 -6.03 -8.61 17.85
CA VAL A 322 -5.30 -7.49 17.23
C VAL A 322 -6.26 -6.62 16.42
N ALA A 323 -6.19 -5.31 16.62
CA ALA A 323 -6.91 -4.35 15.82
C ALA A 323 -6.08 -3.10 15.52
N TYR A 324 -5.90 -2.79 14.24
CA TYR A 324 -5.37 -1.53 13.75
C TYR A 324 -6.50 -0.63 13.22
N LEU A 325 -7.13 0.12 14.14
CA LEU A 325 -8.29 0.98 13.89
C LEU A 325 -8.03 2.40 14.44
N PRO A 326 -7.09 3.18 13.88
CA PRO A 326 -6.60 4.42 14.49
C PRO A 326 -7.61 5.60 14.42
N HIS A 327 -8.60 5.58 13.52
CA HIS A 327 -9.39 6.78 13.23
C HIS A 327 -10.73 6.86 13.98
N SER A 328 -11.44 5.74 14.16
CA SER A 328 -12.75 5.72 14.80
C SER A 328 -12.71 5.06 16.17
N SER A 329 -12.99 5.85 17.22
CA SER A 329 -13.22 5.32 18.57
C SER A 329 -14.37 4.33 18.57
N ALA A 330 -15.51 4.66 17.96
CA ALA A 330 -16.68 3.78 17.90
C ALA A 330 -16.37 2.39 17.31
N HIS A 331 -15.58 2.30 16.22
CA HIS A 331 -15.18 1.00 15.65
C HIS A 331 -14.32 0.20 16.63
N ARG A 332 -13.40 0.86 17.32
CA ARG A 332 -12.57 0.21 18.35
C ARG A 332 -13.40 -0.30 19.52
N GLU A 333 -14.36 0.50 19.97
CA GLU A 333 -15.24 0.14 21.07
C GLU A 333 -16.06 -1.11 20.74
N ILE A 334 -16.65 -1.12 19.55
CA ILE A 334 -17.37 -2.29 19.02
C ILE A 334 -16.45 -3.50 18.93
N PHE A 335 -15.23 -3.32 18.40
CA PHE A 335 -14.26 -4.41 18.31
C PHE A 335 -13.92 -4.98 19.70
N ILE A 336 -13.64 -4.12 20.68
CA ILE A 336 -13.33 -4.54 22.06
C ILE A 336 -14.51 -5.30 22.67
N GLU A 337 -15.72 -4.74 22.58
CA GLU A 337 -16.95 -5.36 23.08
C GLU A 337 -17.19 -6.74 22.44
N MET A 338 -17.02 -6.85 21.12
CA MET A 338 -17.13 -8.09 20.37
C MET A 338 -16.11 -9.15 20.83
N MET A 339 -14.85 -8.77 21.02
CA MET A 339 -13.83 -9.70 21.53
C MET A 339 -14.16 -10.15 22.95
N CYS A 340 -14.63 -9.25 23.81
CA CYS A 340 -15.03 -9.59 25.17
C CYS A 340 -16.18 -10.61 25.20
N ARG A 341 -17.21 -10.45 24.34
CA ARG A 341 -18.31 -11.39 24.19
C ARG A 341 -17.85 -12.77 23.72
N ARG A 342 -17.00 -12.81 22.68
CA ARG A 342 -16.48 -14.08 22.14
C ARG A 342 -15.65 -14.86 23.15
N HIS A 343 -14.95 -14.18 24.05
CA HIS A 343 -14.13 -14.81 25.09
C HIS A 343 -14.88 -15.00 26.43
N LEU A 344 -16.20 -14.84 26.47
CA LEU A 344 -16.99 -15.00 27.70
C LEU A 344 -16.76 -16.37 28.36
N GLN A 345 -16.79 -17.44 27.55
CA GLN A 345 -16.60 -18.83 28.02
C GLN A 345 -15.12 -19.26 28.09
N ASP A 346 -14.18 -18.44 27.62
CA ASP A 346 -12.75 -18.77 27.58
C ASP A 346 -12.09 -18.44 28.91
N SER A 347 -11.60 -19.42 29.68
CA SER A 347 -11.01 -19.19 31.01
C SER A 347 -9.74 -18.32 31.00
N ARG A 348 -9.10 -18.14 29.85
CA ARG A 348 -7.86 -17.36 29.70
C ARG A 348 -8.08 -15.87 29.92
N HIS A 349 -7.00 -15.16 30.22
CA HIS A 349 -6.98 -13.70 30.17
C HIS A 349 -7.09 -13.21 28.72
N LEU A 350 -7.55 -11.97 28.52
CA LEU A 350 -7.70 -11.40 27.18
C LEU A 350 -6.73 -10.24 26.99
N THR A 351 -5.91 -10.30 25.96
CA THR A 351 -5.02 -9.24 25.52
C THR A 351 -5.49 -8.72 24.17
N ILE A 352 -5.87 -7.43 24.11
CA ILE A 352 -6.26 -6.76 22.86
C ILE A 352 -5.17 -5.73 22.52
N ILE A 353 -4.49 -5.94 21.39
CA ILE A 353 -3.46 -5.04 20.85
C ILE A 353 -4.13 -3.97 19.99
N LEU A 354 -3.89 -2.70 20.32
CA LEU A 354 -4.56 -1.53 19.74
C LEU A 354 -3.55 -0.44 19.32
N PRO A 355 -3.97 0.55 18.49
CA PRO A 355 -3.18 1.75 18.24
C PRO A 355 -3.01 2.60 19.50
N GLN A 356 -1.97 3.41 19.52
CA GLN A 356 -1.79 4.43 20.55
C GLN A 356 -3.01 5.36 20.62
N GLN A 357 -3.48 5.64 21.83
CA GLN A 357 -4.68 6.44 22.08
C GLN A 357 -4.39 7.61 23.01
N LYS A 358 -5.20 8.67 22.87
CA LYS A 358 -5.30 9.70 23.91
C LYS A 358 -6.16 9.15 25.05
N LYS A 359 -5.81 9.48 26.30
CA LYS A 359 -6.50 8.97 27.50
C LYS A 359 -8.00 9.21 27.53
N GLU A 360 -8.48 10.27 26.89
CA GLU A 360 -9.91 10.61 26.79
C GLU A 360 -10.71 9.68 25.88
N GLN A 361 -10.05 8.77 25.14
CA GLN A 361 -10.67 7.86 24.17
C GLN A 361 -10.93 6.46 24.71
N PHE A 362 -10.64 6.21 25.99
CA PHE A 362 -10.90 4.90 26.59
C PHE A 362 -12.36 4.77 27.02
N LEU A 363 -12.93 3.60 26.76
CA LEU A 363 -14.26 3.19 27.22
C LEU A 363 -14.41 3.37 28.73
N HIS A 364 -15.61 3.78 29.14
CA HIS A 364 -15.99 3.66 30.55
C HIS A 364 -16.49 2.24 30.81
N PHE A 365 -15.64 1.44 31.46
CA PHE A 365 -16.00 0.09 31.89
C PHE A 365 -16.70 0.16 33.24
N SER A 366 -18.00 -0.11 33.29
CA SER A 366 -18.73 -0.16 34.57
C SER A 366 -18.49 -1.50 35.29
N ASP A 367 -18.68 -1.52 36.60
CA ASP A 367 -18.61 -2.75 37.39
C ASP A 367 -19.61 -3.80 36.90
N SER A 368 -20.82 -3.37 36.50
CA SER A 368 -21.84 -4.26 35.93
C SER A 368 -21.40 -4.89 34.60
N TRP A 369 -20.72 -4.12 33.75
CA TRP A 369 -20.14 -4.61 32.50
C TRP A 369 -19.03 -5.62 32.78
N MET A 370 -18.12 -5.31 33.70
CA MET A 370 -17.03 -6.21 34.09
C MET A 370 -17.55 -7.55 34.66
N LEU A 371 -18.59 -7.49 35.51
CA LEU A 371 -19.25 -8.68 36.04
C LEU A 371 -19.89 -9.52 34.92
N ALA A 372 -20.56 -8.88 33.95
CA ALA A 372 -21.20 -9.57 32.83
C ALA A 372 -20.20 -10.36 31.96
N TYR A 373 -18.97 -9.87 31.83
CA TYR A 373 -17.90 -10.52 31.06
C TYR A 373 -16.92 -11.36 31.90
N GLY A 374 -17.07 -11.38 33.23
CA GLY A 374 -16.22 -12.14 34.13
C GLY A 374 -14.80 -11.56 34.29
N PHE A 375 -14.62 -10.25 34.12
CA PHE A 375 -13.35 -9.57 34.34
C PHE A 375 -13.24 -9.05 35.78
N SER A 376 -12.12 -9.34 36.45
CA SER A 376 -11.77 -8.74 37.76
C SER A 376 -10.94 -7.48 37.61
N LYS A 377 -10.21 -7.33 36.49
CA LYS A 377 -9.25 -6.25 36.29
C LYS A 377 -9.16 -5.83 34.83
N ILE A 378 -9.07 -4.53 34.59
CA ILE A 378 -8.79 -3.95 33.27
C ILE A 378 -7.51 -3.13 33.35
N LEU A 379 -6.57 -3.45 32.47
CA LEU A 379 -5.28 -2.80 32.34
C LEU A 379 -5.20 -2.07 30.99
N VAL A 380 -4.68 -0.85 31.00
CA VAL A 380 -4.18 -0.17 29.80
C VAL A 380 -2.67 -0.13 29.86
N VAL A 381 -2.03 -0.39 28.73
CA VAL A 381 -0.58 -0.45 28.60
C VAL A 381 -0.18 0.51 27.50
N ASP A 382 0.48 1.60 27.88
CA ASP A 382 1.01 2.59 26.95
C ASP A 382 2.50 2.34 26.72
N PHE A 383 2.90 2.21 25.46
CA PHE A 383 4.30 2.13 25.05
C PHE A 383 4.87 3.53 24.80
N VAL A 384 5.18 4.21 25.90
CA VAL A 384 6.06 5.40 25.95
C VAL A 384 7.51 4.90 26.16
N PRO A 385 8.58 5.72 26.20
CA PRO A 385 9.97 5.26 26.40
C PRO A 385 10.20 4.28 27.58
N SER A 386 9.23 4.17 28.49
CA SER A 386 9.08 3.06 29.43
C SER A 386 7.66 2.48 29.29
N VAL A 387 7.54 1.15 29.34
CA VAL A 387 6.24 0.47 29.36
C VAL A 387 5.50 0.88 30.63
N ARG A 388 4.31 1.48 30.48
CA ARG A 388 3.50 1.92 31.62
C ARG A 388 2.19 1.16 31.65
N GLU A 389 2.00 0.37 32.71
CA GLU A 389 0.69 -0.22 33.02
C GLU A 389 -0.13 0.74 33.89
N THR A 390 -1.39 0.93 33.52
CA THR A 390 -2.37 1.68 34.30
C THR A 390 -3.58 0.79 34.53
N VAL A 391 -3.98 0.63 35.80
CA VAL A 391 -5.23 -0.03 36.14
C VAL A 391 -6.36 0.96 35.86
N LEU A 392 -7.22 0.66 34.89
CA LEU A 392 -8.41 1.47 34.63
C LEU A 392 -9.49 1.19 35.67
N ASN A 393 -9.82 -0.10 35.83
CA ASN A 393 -10.87 -0.56 36.73
C ASN A 393 -10.46 -1.89 37.38
N GLN A 394 -10.96 -2.12 38.59
CA GLN A 394 -10.78 -3.35 39.32
C GLN A 394 -11.97 -3.61 40.23
N ILE A 395 -12.50 -4.83 40.20
CA ILE A 395 -13.58 -5.29 41.07
C ILE A 395 -13.15 -6.55 41.80
N ASN A 396 -13.74 -6.80 42.97
CA ASN A 396 -13.41 -7.96 43.77
C ASN A 396 -14.17 -9.20 43.25
N LEU A 397 -13.48 -10.01 42.45
CA LEU A 397 -13.99 -11.23 41.84
C LEU A 397 -12.96 -12.35 42.09
N ALA A 398 -13.32 -13.35 42.90
CA ALA A 398 -12.40 -14.39 43.35
C ALA A 398 -11.75 -15.18 42.20
N THR A 399 -12.43 -15.32 41.07
CA THR A 399 -11.97 -16.04 39.87
C THR A 399 -12.18 -15.22 38.59
N GLY A 400 -11.96 -13.91 38.64
CA GLY A 400 -12.13 -13.04 37.45
C GLY A 400 -10.87 -12.97 36.59
N LYS A 401 -11.07 -12.87 35.27
CA LYS A 401 -10.00 -12.73 34.26
C LYS A 401 -9.49 -11.29 34.20
N THR A 402 -8.31 -11.09 33.60
CA THR A 402 -7.80 -9.74 33.29
C THR A 402 -8.00 -9.42 31.81
N LEU A 403 -8.53 -8.24 31.52
CA LEU A 403 -8.50 -7.62 30.19
C LEU A 403 -7.30 -6.67 30.11
N ARG A 404 -6.43 -6.85 29.11
CA ARG A 404 -5.28 -5.99 28.83
C ARG A 404 -5.49 -5.29 27.49
N LEU A 405 -5.55 -3.97 27.51
CA LEU A 405 -5.57 -3.12 26.32
C LEU A 405 -4.16 -2.61 26.08
N VAL A 406 -3.47 -3.17 25.08
CA VAL A 406 -2.05 -2.87 24.81
C VAL A 406 -1.96 -1.91 23.64
N CYS A 407 -1.72 -0.64 23.93
CA CYS A 407 -1.68 0.47 22.97
C CYS A 407 -0.26 0.67 22.45
N VAL A 408 0.12 -0.12 21.43
CA VAL A 408 1.50 -0.19 20.90
C VAL A 408 1.61 0.04 19.39
N LEU A 409 0.50 0.06 18.63
CA LEU A 409 0.57 0.31 17.18
C LEU A 409 0.75 1.83 16.90
N PRO A 410 1.50 2.21 15.84
CA PRO A 410 2.03 1.36 14.77
C PRO A 410 3.30 0.57 15.14
N LEU A 411 3.42 -0.64 14.59
CA LEU A 411 4.60 -1.51 14.68
C LEU A 411 5.25 -1.67 13.29
N PRO A 412 6.52 -2.10 13.23
CA PRO A 412 7.11 -2.58 11.97
C PRO A 412 6.22 -3.67 11.34
N ALA A 413 6.08 -3.64 10.01
CA ALA A 413 5.19 -4.56 9.28
C ALA A 413 5.47 -6.04 9.59
N SER A 414 6.74 -6.42 9.72
CA SER A 414 7.15 -7.79 10.07
C SER A 414 6.61 -8.27 11.41
N ASP A 415 6.56 -7.41 12.43
CA ASP A 415 6.03 -7.74 13.75
C ASP A 415 4.50 -7.68 13.76
N PHE A 416 3.91 -6.75 13.01
CA PHE A 416 2.46 -6.68 12.85
C PHE A 416 1.89 -7.95 12.20
N THR A 417 2.50 -8.46 11.12
CA THR A 417 2.07 -9.72 10.49
C THR A 417 2.19 -10.91 11.45
N LYS A 418 3.21 -10.97 12.32
CA LYS A 418 3.31 -12.01 13.35
C LYS A 418 2.18 -11.93 14.36
N LEU A 419 1.84 -10.71 14.81
CA LEU A 419 0.72 -10.50 15.72
C LEU A 419 -0.60 -10.91 15.07
N ILE A 420 -0.83 -10.58 13.79
CA ILE A 420 -2.01 -11.06 13.03
C ILE A 420 -2.09 -12.59 13.07
N ASN A 421 -0.98 -13.29 12.83
CA ASN A 421 -0.95 -14.75 12.84
C ASN A 421 -1.24 -15.34 14.24
N LEU A 422 -0.76 -14.68 15.31
CA LEU A 422 -1.03 -15.05 16.69
C LEU A 422 -2.44 -14.66 17.17
N SER A 423 -3.06 -13.68 16.53
CA SER A 423 -4.42 -13.21 16.84
C SER A 423 -5.46 -14.31 16.69
N GLY A 424 -6.63 -14.11 17.26
CA GLY A 424 -7.82 -14.88 16.93
C GLY A 424 -8.22 -14.77 15.46
N GLU A 425 -9.42 -15.24 15.15
CA GLU A 425 -9.90 -15.34 13.77
C GLU A 425 -10.19 -13.97 13.12
N ILE A 426 -10.56 -12.98 13.94
CA ILE A 426 -11.01 -11.67 13.48
C ILE A 426 -9.93 -10.65 13.82
N VAL A 427 -9.58 -9.82 12.83
CA VAL A 427 -8.54 -8.80 13.00
C VAL A 427 -9.09 -7.45 12.56
N GLY A 428 -8.94 -6.44 13.42
CA GLY A 428 -9.29 -5.07 13.06
C GLY A 428 -8.29 -4.46 12.08
N CYS A 429 -8.77 -3.88 10.99
CA CYS A 429 -7.92 -3.25 9.98
C CYS A 429 -8.59 -2.01 9.36
N THR A 430 -7.78 -1.06 8.88
CA THR A 430 -8.27 0.22 8.33
C THR A 430 -7.69 0.55 6.94
N GLY A 431 -6.51 0.01 6.61
CA GLY A 431 -5.77 0.33 5.38
C GLY A 431 -5.59 -0.89 4.49
N ASP A 432 -5.36 -0.69 3.19
CA ASP A 432 -5.30 -1.79 2.21
C ASP A 432 -4.19 -2.79 2.56
N GLY A 433 -3.06 -2.31 3.07
CA GLY A 433 -1.97 -3.18 3.55
C GLY A 433 -2.39 -4.08 4.72
N SER A 434 -3.10 -3.54 5.72
CA SER A 434 -3.56 -4.34 6.87
C SER A 434 -4.72 -5.28 6.50
N LEU A 435 -5.56 -4.89 5.53
CA LEU A 435 -6.57 -5.76 4.93
C LEU A 435 -5.90 -6.94 4.18
N SER A 436 -4.87 -6.64 3.38
CA SER A 436 -4.07 -7.62 2.64
C SER A 436 -3.42 -8.64 3.58
N ASP A 437 -2.70 -8.17 4.61
CA ASP A 437 -2.02 -9.01 5.59
C ASP A 437 -3.02 -9.90 6.37
N CYS A 438 -4.22 -9.37 6.66
CA CYS A 438 -5.31 -10.09 7.33
C CYS A 438 -5.83 -11.26 6.46
N ILE A 439 -6.18 -10.97 5.21
CA ILE A 439 -6.68 -11.97 4.24
C ILE A 439 -5.60 -13.02 3.94
N GLN A 440 -4.33 -12.61 3.88
CA GLN A 440 -3.19 -13.50 3.66
C GLN A 440 -3.10 -14.56 4.74
N SER A 441 -3.25 -14.12 5.98
CA SER A 441 -3.25 -14.94 7.19
C SER A 441 -4.54 -15.77 7.36
N GLY A 442 -5.48 -15.71 6.40
CA GLY A 442 -6.74 -16.45 6.44
C GLY A 442 -7.72 -15.93 7.52
N LYS A 443 -7.52 -14.69 7.98
CA LYS A 443 -8.32 -14.05 9.01
C LYS A 443 -9.53 -13.34 8.40
N ILE A 444 -10.48 -12.96 9.26
CA ILE A 444 -11.67 -12.18 8.89
C ILE A 444 -11.42 -10.71 9.27
N PRO A 445 -11.40 -9.78 8.29
CA PRO A 445 -11.08 -8.38 8.53
C PRO A 445 -12.29 -7.62 9.07
N PHE A 446 -12.25 -7.24 10.35
CA PHE A 446 -13.13 -6.18 10.86
C PHE A 446 -12.65 -4.84 10.29
N TYR A 447 -13.21 -4.46 9.14
CA TYR A 447 -12.69 -3.38 8.31
C TYR A 447 -13.34 -2.03 8.64
N GLU A 448 -12.52 -1.03 8.98
CA GLU A 448 -12.95 0.36 9.14
C GLU A 448 -13.13 1.01 7.77
N VAL A 449 -14.38 1.14 7.32
CA VAL A 449 -14.71 1.64 5.99
C VAL A 449 -14.65 3.17 5.97
N ARG A 450 -13.52 3.73 5.51
CA ARG A 450 -13.38 5.17 5.25
C ARG A 450 -13.99 5.55 3.89
N ARG A 451 -14.37 6.81 3.70
CA ARG A 451 -15.00 7.31 2.45
C ARG A 451 -14.22 6.94 1.18
N HIS A 452 -12.90 7.05 1.20
CA HIS A 452 -12.05 6.71 0.04
C HIS A 452 -11.78 5.20 -0.10
N LYS A 453 -12.25 4.38 0.86
CA LYS A 453 -12.13 2.90 0.89
C LYS A 453 -13.43 2.17 0.56
N THR A 454 -14.53 2.91 0.34
CA THR A 454 -15.82 2.33 -0.03
C THR A 454 -15.72 1.47 -1.28
N GLY A 455 -14.94 1.88 -2.28
CA GLY A 455 -14.69 1.10 -3.49
C GLY A 455 -14.10 -0.28 -3.21
N THR A 456 -13.22 -0.40 -2.21
CA THR A 456 -12.69 -1.69 -1.74
C THR A 456 -13.79 -2.55 -1.14
N LEU A 457 -14.71 -2.02 -0.33
CA LEU A 457 -15.80 -2.85 0.20
C LEU A 457 -16.81 -3.27 -0.88
N GLU A 458 -17.17 -2.35 -1.78
CA GLU A 458 -18.04 -2.64 -2.93
C GLU A 458 -17.44 -3.72 -3.82
N ALA A 459 -16.11 -3.74 -3.91
CA ALA A 459 -15.37 -4.80 -4.55
C ALA A 459 -15.64 -6.18 -3.90
N PHE A 460 -15.53 -6.30 -2.58
CA PHE A 460 -15.87 -7.55 -1.87
C PHE A 460 -17.34 -7.96 -2.08
N ILE A 461 -18.26 -6.99 -2.09
CA ILE A 461 -19.69 -7.22 -2.35
C ILE A 461 -19.91 -7.83 -3.74
N ARG A 462 -19.32 -7.23 -4.79
CA ARG A 462 -19.41 -7.74 -6.17
C ARG A 462 -18.86 -9.16 -6.30
N LEU A 463 -17.72 -9.44 -5.66
CA LEU A 463 -17.14 -10.79 -5.62
C LEU A 463 -18.07 -11.79 -4.94
N ALA A 464 -18.60 -11.44 -3.76
CA ALA A 464 -19.50 -12.31 -3.00
C ALA A 464 -20.78 -12.62 -3.80
N GLN A 465 -21.35 -11.62 -4.48
CA GLN A 465 -22.50 -11.81 -5.38
C GLN A 465 -22.17 -12.76 -6.53
N LYS A 466 -21.03 -12.57 -7.21
CA LYS A 466 -20.63 -13.40 -8.35
C LYS A 466 -20.38 -14.85 -7.96
N LEU A 467 -19.72 -15.06 -6.82
CA LEU A 467 -19.40 -16.39 -6.30
C LEU A 467 -20.58 -17.06 -5.58
N MET A 468 -21.73 -16.37 -5.51
CA MET A 468 -22.95 -16.78 -4.79
C MET A 468 -22.66 -17.11 -3.32
N LEU A 469 -22.08 -16.15 -2.60
CA LEU A 469 -21.68 -16.25 -1.20
C LEU A 469 -22.59 -15.38 -0.32
N PRO A 470 -23.83 -15.83 -0.02
CA PRO A 470 -24.84 -15.01 0.66
C PRO A 470 -24.43 -14.56 2.07
N GLU A 471 -23.71 -15.38 2.83
CA GLU A 471 -23.30 -15.01 4.20
C GLU A 471 -22.15 -14.01 4.17
N VAL A 472 -21.22 -14.14 3.23
CA VAL A 472 -20.17 -13.14 3.00
C VAL A 472 -20.76 -11.83 2.49
N LEU A 473 -21.79 -11.88 1.65
CA LEU A 473 -22.52 -10.69 1.23
C LEU A 473 -23.17 -9.97 2.42
N LYS A 474 -23.88 -10.70 3.29
CA LYS A 474 -24.45 -10.14 4.53
C LYS A 474 -23.38 -9.50 5.40
N TYR A 475 -22.22 -10.14 5.53
CA TYR A 475 -21.08 -9.61 6.28
C TYR A 475 -20.61 -8.26 5.73
N CYS A 476 -20.40 -8.18 4.41
CA CYS A 476 -19.94 -6.95 3.77
C CYS A 476 -20.99 -5.82 3.89
N GLU A 477 -22.27 -6.15 3.77
CA GLU A 477 -23.35 -5.18 3.96
C GLU A 477 -23.45 -4.69 5.42
N LEU A 478 -23.19 -5.56 6.41
CA LEU A 478 -23.10 -5.15 7.81
C LEU A 478 -21.95 -4.16 8.02
N LEU A 479 -20.76 -4.43 7.48
CA LEU A 479 -19.62 -3.51 7.54
C LEU A 479 -19.94 -2.15 6.91
N LYS A 480 -20.70 -2.14 5.80
CA LYS A 480 -21.11 -0.91 5.11
C LYS A 480 -22.03 -0.03 5.96
N GLN A 481 -22.90 -0.64 6.75
CA GLN A 481 -23.93 0.03 7.55
C GLN A 481 -23.44 0.41 8.96
N PHE A 482 -22.15 0.18 9.26
CA PHE A 482 -21.59 0.38 10.59
C PHE A 482 -21.91 1.77 11.18
N ALA A 483 -21.78 2.84 10.38
CA ALA A 483 -21.96 4.21 10.87
C ALA A 483 -23.41 4.54 11.26
N ASP A 484 -24.38 3.73 10.80
CA ASP A 484 -25.81 4.01 10.91
C ASP A 484 -26.51 3.18 12.00
N TRP A 485 -25.79 2.29 12.69
CA TRP A 485 -26.39 1.31 13.60
C TRP A 485 -26.08 1.54 15.08
N PRO A 486 -27.06 1.34 15.98
CA PRO A 486 -26.78 1.17 17.40
C PRO A 486 -25.85 -0.03 17.62
N VAL A 487 -24.79 0.19 18.42
CA VAL A 487 -23.75 -0.81 18.77
C VAL A 487 -24.33 -2.19 19.12
N PRO A 488 -25.35 -2.33 20.01
CA PRO A 488 -25.83 -3.65 20.41
C PRO A 488 -26.46 -4.44 19.26
N SER A 489 -27.25 -3.78 18.42
CA SER A 489 -27.94 -4.40 17.27
C SER A 489 -26.96 -4.86 16.20
N PHE A 490 -25.86 -4.11 16.01
CA PHE A 490 -24.80 -4.50 15.08
C PHE A 490 -24.09 -5.77 15.60
N LEU A 491 -23.70 -5.77 16.87
CA LEU A 491 -22.98 -6.89 17.49
C LEU A 491 -23.77 -8.20 17.44
N GLU A 492 -25.06 -8.17 17.76
CA GLU A 492 -25.91 -9.37 17.71
C GLU A 492 -25.95 -10.00 16.32
N LYS A 493 -26.12 -9.19 15.27
CA LYS A 493 -26.16 -9.71 13.90
C LYS A 493 -24.79 -10.17 13.41
N PHE A 494 -23.73 -9.46 13.80
CA PHE A 494 -22.36 -9.81 13.45
C PHE A 494 -21.96 -11.14 14.10
N GLU A 495 -22.26 -11.33 15.38
CA GLU A 495 -21.99 -12.58 16.10
C GLU A 495 -22.80 -13.75 15.55
N ALA A 496 -24.09 -13.56 15.28
CA ALA A 496 -24.93 -14.59 14.68
C ALA A 496 -24.36 -15.07 13.34
N LEU A 497 -23.85 -14.15 12.52
CA LEU A 497 -23.23 -14.48 11.24
C LEU A 497 -21.91 -15.25 11.40
N LEU A 498 -21.07 -14.85 12.35
CA LEU A 498 -19.80 -15.52 12.62
C LEU A 498 -19.96 -16.92 13.24
N GLN A 499 -21.08 -17.18 13.90
CA GLN A 499 -21.43 -18.51 14.43
C GLN A 499 -22.03 -19.42 13.36
N ASP A 500 -22.44 -18.88 12.21
CA ASP A 500 -22.91 -19.68 11.10
C ASP A 500 -21.74 -20.45 10.47
N SER A 501 -21.78 -21.77 10.59
CA SER A 501 -20.76 -22.67 10.01
C SER A 501 -20.57 -22.47 8.49
N SER A 502 -21.60 -22.01 7.77
CA SER A 502 -21.53 -21.74 6.34
C SER A 502 -20.78 -20.46 6.00
N PHE A 503 -20.75 -19.48 6.92
CA PHE A 503 -20.02 -18.23 6.72
C PHE A 503 -18.53 -18.51 6.53
N ARG A 504 -17.93 -19.31 7.40
CA ARG A 504 -16.49 -19.60 7.32
C ARG A 504 -16.11 -20.29 6.01
N MET A 505 -16.88 -21.31 5.61
CA MET A 505 -16.66 -22.01 4.34
C MET A 505 -16.76 -21.06 3.14
N GLN A 506 -17.74 -20.14 3.14
CA GLN A 506 -17.88 -19.15 2.08
C GLN A 506 -16.76 -18.12 2.10
N TRP A 507 -16.30 -17.71 3.28
CA TRP A 507 -15.16 -16.81 3.45
C TRP A 507 -13.89 -17.43 2.88
N ASP A 508 -13.59 -18.68 3.21
CA ASP A 508 -12.42 -19.39 2.70
C ASP A 508 -12.46 -19.51 1.17
N LYS A 509 -13.65 -19.76 0.58
CA LYS A 509 -13.85 -19.77 -0.88
C LYS A 509 -13.59 -18.39 -1.51
N LEU A 510 -14.03 -17.31 -0.88
CA LEU A 510 -13.72 -15.94 -1.34
C LEU A 510 -12.21 -15.69 -1.29
N VAL A 511 -11.56 -16.02 -0.18
CA VAL A 511 -10.12 -15.83 0.01
C VAL A 511 -9.31 -16.64 -1.02
N GLU A 512 -9.69 -17.88 -1.29
CA GLU A 512 -9.05 -18.70 -2.33
C GLU A 512 -9.17 -18.05 -3.71
N PHE A 513 -10.35 -17.53 -4.05
CA PHE A 513 -10.55 -16.80 -5.30
C PHE A 513 -9.67 -15.56 -5.38
N ILE A 514 -9.60 -14.78 -4.29
CA ILE A 514 -8.77 -13.57 -4.22
C ILE A 514 -7.29 -13.90 -4.39
N LYS A 515 -6.79 -14.90 -3.65
CA LYS A 515 -5.39 -15.36 -3.73
C LYS A 515 -5.03 -15.83 -5.14
N ARG A 516 -5.98 -16.44 -5.85
CA ARG A 516 -5.76 -16.97 -7.20
C ARG A 516 -5.69 -15.89 -8.28
N TYR A 517 -6.47 -14.81 -8.16
CA TYR A 517 -6.66 -13.86 -9.26
C TYR A 517 -6.26 -12.41 -8.97
N TYR A 518 -6.05 -12.03 -7.71
CA TYR A 518 -5.76 -10.64 -7.31
C TYR A 518 -4.45 -10.52 -6.53
N CYS A 519 -3.46 -11.37 -6.82
CA CYS A 519 -2.13 -11.23 -6.26
C CYS A 519 -1.35 -10.10 -6.96
N LEU A 520 -1.02 -9.08 -6.19
CA LEU A 520 -0.22 -7.92 -6.59
C LEU A 520 1.20 -8.33 -6.95
N GLU A 521 1.86 -9.20 -6.18
CA GLU A 521 3.27 -9.54 -6.43
C GLU A 521 3.45 -10.20 -7.80
N ASP A 522 2.56 -11.14 -8.13
CA ASP A 522 2.54 -11.84 -9.41
C ASP A 522 2.22 -10.87 -10.55
N SER A 523 1.18 -10.05 -10.41
CA SER A 523 0.80 -9.07 -11.43
C SER A 523 1.91 -8.04 -11.66
N TYR A 524 2.48 -7.49 -10.58
CA TYR A 524 3.59 -6.56 -10.59
C TYR A 524 4.81 -7.13 -11.32
N LEU A 525 5.28 -8.31 -10.91
CA LEU A 525 6.44 -8.94 -11.54
C LEU A 525 6.19 -9.30 -13.00
N ALA A 526 5.00 -9.79 -13.34
CA ALA A 526 4.64 -10.11 -14.72
C ALA A 526 4.75 -8.88 -15.62
N LEU A 527 4.17 -7.76 -15.19
CA LEU A 527 4.16 -6.51 -15.92
C LEU A 527 5.57 -5.91 -16.06
N ILE A 528 6.35 -5.93 -14.98
CA ILE A 528 7.75 -5.48 -15.00
C ILE A 528 8.59 -6.36 -15.94
N ASN A 529 8.45 -7.68 -15.87
CA ASN A 529 9.17 -8.60 -16.75
C ASN A 529 8.80 -8.39 -18.22
N ARG A 530 7.52 -8.19 -18.54
CA ARG A 530 7.07 -7.84 -19.89
C ARG A 530 7.72 -6.54 -20.36
N PHE A 531 7.66 -5.51 -19.53
CA PHE A 531 8.26 -4.22 -19.83
C PHE A 531 9.78 -4.32 -20.08
N LEU A 532 10.49 -5.08 -19.25
CA LEU A 532 11.92 -5.33 -19.43
C LEU A 532 12.21 -6.10 -20.72
N TRP A 533 11.42 -7.13 -21.04
CA TRP A 533 11.52 -7.85 -22.32
C TRP A 533 11.36 -6.92 -23.52
N MET A 534 10.35 -6.06 -23.49
CA MET A 534 10.09 -5.07 -24.55
C MET A 534 11.20 -4.03 -24.68
N SER A 535 11.86 -3.71 -23.58
CA SER A 535 12.98 -2.77 -23.53
C SER A 535 14.27 -3.37 -24.07
N LEU A 536 14.47 -4.67 -23.86
CA LEU A 536 15.69 -5.39 -24.24
C LEU A 536 15.63 -5.97 -25.65
N SER A 537 14.44 -6.33 -26.13
CA SER A 537 14.26 -7.02 -27.41
C SER A 537 13.08 -6.45 -28.19
N LYS A 538 13.40 -5.65 -29.21
CA LYS A 538 12.42 -5.18 -30.20
C LYS A 538 11.68 -6.35 -30.86
N GLU A 539 12.36 -7.47 -31.07
CA GLU A 539 11.79 -8.69 -31.65
C GLU A 539 10.66 -9.28 -30.79
N VAL A 540 10.81 -9.28 -29.46
CA VAL A 540 9.74 -9.78 -28.56
C VAL A 540 8.52 -8.87 -28.66
N LYS A 541 8.72 -7.54 -28.66
CA LYS A 541 7.65 -6.55 -28.78
C LYS A 541 6.88 -6.73 -30.09
N GLU A 542 7.59 -6.74 -31.23
CA GLU A 542 6.99 -6.86 -32.56
C GLU A 542 6.23 -8.19 -32.73
N LYS A 543 6.75 -9.28 -32.15
CA LYS A 543 6.06 -10.56 -32.18
C LYS A 543 4.81 -10.60 -31.30
N GLU A 544 4.84 -10.01 -30.10
CA GLU A 544 3.65 -9.91 -29.27
C GLU A 544 2.55 -9.11 -29.98
N GLU A 545 2.90 -7.94 -30.53
CA GLU A 545 1.98 -7.09 -31.29
C GLU A 545 1.40 -7.84 -32.51
N SER A 546 2.24 -8.56 -33.24
CA SER A 546 1.81 -9.39 -34.39
C SER A 546 0.85 -10.51 -33.99
N LEU A 547 1.06 -11.15 -32.83
CA LEU A 547 0.15 -12.20 -32.32
C LEU A 547 -1.21 -11.61 -31.92
N ILE A 548 -1.23 -10.46 -31.24
CA ILE A 548 -2.46 -9.76 -30.85
C ILE A 548 -3.23 -9.34 -32.10
N HIS A 549 -2.53 -8.77 -33.09
CA HIS A 549 -3.13 -8.37 -34.35
C HIS A 549 -3.73 -9.57 -35.10
N SER A 550 -2.97 -10.65 -35.26
CA SER A 550 -3.43 -11.88 -35.92
C SER A 550 -4.66 -12.48 -35.21
N TYR A 551 -4.72 -12.41 -33.88
CA TYR A 551 -5.91 -12.84 -33.13
C TYR A 551 -7.10 -11.92 -33.40
N SER A 552 -6.89 -10.60 -33.40
CA SER A 552 -7.96 -9.61 -33.67
C SER A 552 -8.58 -9.77 -35.06
N GLU A 553 -7.81 -10.25 -36.03
CA GLU A 553 -8.27 -10.58 -37.39
C GLU A 553 -8.91 -11.98 -37.49
N GLY A 554 -8.90 -12.77 -36.42
CA GLY A 554 -9.40 -14.14 -36.41
C GLY A 554 -8.48 -15.16 -37.09
N ALA A 555 -7.23 -14.80 -37.39
CA ALA A 555 -6.27 -15.67 -38.07
C ALA A 555 -5.69 -16.76 -37.14
N ILE A 556 -5.65 -16.51 -35.82
CA ILE A 556 -5.19 -17.46 -34.80
C ILE A 556 -6.14 -17.46 -33.59
N SER A 557 -6.12 -18.54 -32.80
CA SER A 557 -6.81 -18.61 -31.50
C SER A 557 -5.98 -18.01 -30.36
N ALA A 558 -6.61 -17.70 -29.22
CA ALA A 558 -5.89 -17.20 -28.04
C ALA A 558 -4.88 -18.22 -27.50
N GLU A 559 -5.21 -19.53 -27.58
CA GLU A 559 -4.29 -20.61 -27.20
C GLU A 559 -3.06 -20.65 -28.09
N SER A 560 -3.24 -20.52 -29.41
CA SER A 560 -2.12 -20.49 -30.37
C SER A 560 -1.19 -19.31 -30.11
N ALA A 561 -1.76 -18.12 -29.85
CA ALA A 561 -0.99 -16.94 -29.50
C ALA A 561 -0.20 -17.13 -28.19
N TYR A 562 -0.83 -17.69 -27.16
CA TYR A 562 -0.20 -17.99 -25.87
C TYR A 562 0.98 -18.95 -26.00
N LEU A 563 0.79 -20.06 -26.73
CA LEU A 563 1.85 -21.04 -26.96
C LEU A 563 3.00 -20.44 -27.79
N SER A 564 2.68 -19.62 -28.78
CA SER A 564 3.67 -18.94 -29.62
C SER A 564 4.54 -17.98 -28.81
N LEU A 565 3.93 -17.12 -27.99
CA LEU A 565 4.68 -16.20 -27.13
C LEU A 565 5.56 -16.96 -26.13
N LYS A 566 5.06 -18.06 -25.56
CA LYS A 566 5.83 -18.90 -24.65
C LYS A 566 7.14 -19.39 -25.29
N GLU A 567 7.09 -19.89 -26.51
CA GLU A 567 8.29 -20.36 -27.22
C GLU A 567 9.22 -19.20 -27.60
N ILE A 568 8.67 -18.03 -27.96
CA ILE A 568 9.47 -16.82 -28.21
C ILE A 568 10.28 -16.43 -26.98
N LEU A 569 9.63 -16.32 -25.80
CA LEU A 569 10.31 -15.94 -24.56
C LEU A 569 11.36 -16.98 -24.15
N LYS A 570 11.06 -18.27 -24.30
CA LYS A 570 12.00 -19.36 -24.01
C LYS A 570 13.25 -19.31 -24.91
N SER A 571 13.06 -19.09 -26.21
CA SER A 571 14.14 -18.92 -27.18
C SER A 571 15.02 -17.72 -26.83
N GLN A 572 14.41 -16.55 -26.62
CA GLN A 572 15.15 -15.31 -26.36
C GLN A 572 15.91 -15.35 -25.03
N ARG A 573 15.37 -16.02 -24.01
CA ARG A 573 16.05 -16.21 -22.73
C ARG A 573 17.37 -16.97 -22.87
N THR A 574 17.47 -17.87 -23.86
CA THR A 574 18.71 -18.62 -24.12
C THR A 574 19.77 -17.72 -24.77
N LYS A 575 19.36 -16.87 -25.73
CA LYS A 575 20.27 -15.96 -26.45
C LYS A 575 20.92 -14.92 -25.53
N ILE A 576 20.19 -14.35 -24.58
CA ILE A 576 20.70 -13.32 -23.65
C ILE A 576 21.75 -13.88 -22.66
N VAL A 577 21.80 -15.20 -22.44
CA VAL A 577 22.83 -15.83 -21.58
C VAL A 577 24.19 -15.89 -22.26
N GLU A 578 24.21 -15.88 -23.59
CA GLU A 578 25.41 -16.06 -24.39
C GLU A 578 26.05 -14.72 -24.82
N SER A 579 25.40 -13.60 -24.52
CA SER A 579 25.87 -12.21 -24.71
C SER A 579 26.32 -11.59 -23.40
#